data_AF-A0A0W0GBI3-F1
#
_entry.id   AF-A0A0W0GBI3-F1
#
_cell.length_a   1.000
_cell.length_b   1.000
_cell.length_c   1.000
_cell.angle_alpha   90.00
_cell.angle_beta   90.00
_cell.angle_gamma   90.00
#
_symmetry.space_group_name_H-M   'P 1'
#
loop_
_entity.id
_entity.type
_entity.pdbx_description
1 polymer ?
#
loop_
_entity_poly.entity_id
_entity_poly.type
_entity_poly.pdbx_seq_one_letter_code
_entity_poly.pdbx_strand_id
1 'polypeptide(L)'
;MLSLPIIIVGTKTDILAHKEPNNYMKTHQAFAWGYNMIYVPVDNISGEGIDKLVRRIVDIVSTPAVAQLDIVRCIKQNIEKLVALVLDRIAWCFKLLPPEPIVKHNLDLNSLANDAEISNLVSQPTAQEWDHQLSQRLNTEPSFIALISAHLITPSLIAKRPSLSEVAAIEYMQQDTSIPTPRIHLSTGLWLVMDHIDGAMLYECWDRLSLFMWFCVICTLRLYVKQLHSLKVPDDRDRAWALEDSVLQRVVCAIDEKELHPGSGRRLQQLCECVFLIGRRETHTLNVHFPFDDYKMDWSLVFNHSNLNPSNIMLARDGSLWLIDWGFAGFYPAFIETIAMKVVDELLYDVNPES
;
A
#
# COMPACT_ATOMS: atom_id res chain seq x y z
N MET A 1 -0.77 33.31 -4.65
CA MET A 1 -0.38 33.16 -6.07
C MET A 1 -0.07 31.69 -6.29
N LEU A 2 -0.85 30.98 -7.10
CA LEU A 2 -0.49 29.62 -7.54
C LEU A 2 0.71 29.77 -8.48
N SER A 3 1.90 29.35 -8.04
CA SER A 3 3.06 29.28 -8.92
C SER A 3 2.80 28.20 -9.97
N LEU A 4 2.79 28.59 -11.25
CA LEU A 4 2.74 27.63 -12.35
C LEU A 4 3.96 26.70 -12.26
N PRO A 5 3.79 25.39 -12.51
CA PRO A 5 4.89 24.45 -12.43
C PRO A 5 5.95 24.79 -13.49
N ILE A 6 7.22 24.81 -13.09
CA ILE A 6 8.36 25.05 -13.99
C ILE A 6 8.63 23.75 -14.77
N ILE A 7 8.66 23.84 -16.10
CA ILE A 7 9.06 22.72 -16.97
C ILE A 7 10.51 22.93 -17.42
N ILE A 8 11.37 21.96 -17.13
CA ILE A 8 12.71 21.83 -17.72
C ILE A 8 12.60 20.91 -18.93
N VAL A 9 12.94 21.44 -20.11
CA VAL A 9 13.02 20.64 -21.34
C VAL A 9 14.46 20.18 -21.53
N GLY A 10 14.68 18.87 -21.45
CA GLY A 10 15.97 18.26 -21.74
C GLY A 10 16.16 18.10 -23.24
N THR A 11 16.69 19.12 -23.90
CA THR A 11 17.06 19.04 -25.32
C THR A 11 18.43 18.38 -25.49
N LYS A 12 18.66 17.65 -26.59
CA LYS A 12 19.94 16.99 -26.94
C LYS A 12 20.20 15.62 -26.30
N THR A 13 19.14 14.87 -25.94
CA THR A 13 19.28 13.46 -25.51
C THR A 13 19.97 12.58 -26.56
N ASP A 14 19.76 12.91 -27.84
CA ASP A 14 20.39 12.33 -29.02
C ASP A 14 21.93 12.49 -29.07
N ILE A 15 22.46 13.62 -28.61
CA ILE A 15 23.91 13.88 -28.60
C ILE A 15 24.61 13.13 -27.45
N LEU A 16 23.89 12.85 -26.38
CA LEU A 16 24.39 12.18 -25.18
C LEU A 16 24.42 10.65 -25.31
N ALA A 17 23.72 10.06 -26.28
CA ALA A 17 23.74 8.63 -26.56
C ALA A 17 25.14 8.08 -26.90
N HIS A 18 26.06 8.95 -27.35
CA HIS A 18 27.37 8.55 -27.87
C HIS A 18 28.57 8.76 -26.93
N LYS A 19 28.43 9.43 -25.77
CA LYS A 19 29.58 9.81 -24.91
C LYS A 19 29.35 9.69 -23.40
N GLU A 20 28.70 8.63 -22.95
CA GLU A 20 28.25 8.38 -21.56
C GLU A 20 26.85 8.96 -21.22
N PRO A 21 25.77 8.28 -21.66
CA PRO A 21 24.39 8.70 -21.41
C PRO A 21 23.92 8.56 -19.94
N ASN A 22 24.77 7.99 -19.05
CA ASN A 22 24.30 7.37 -17.82
C ASN A 22 24.28 8.26 -16.58
N ASN A 23 25.17 9.26 -16.46
CA ASN A 23 25.17 10.19 -15.32
C ASN A 23 24.36 11.48 -15.58
N TYR A 24 24.33 11.96 -16.82
CA TYR A 24 23.78 13.29 -17.13
C TYR A 24 22.25 13.39 -16.99
N MET A 25 21.49 12.40 -17.48
CA MET A 25 20.03 12.35 -17.27
C MET A 25 19.65 12.13 -15.80
N LYS A 26 20.44 11.34 -15.05
CA LYS A 26 20.25 11.12 -13.60
C LYS A 26 20.32 12.46 -12.85
N THR A 27 21.32 13.30 -13.17
CA THR A 27 21.48 14.61 -12.52
C THR A 27 20.30 15.54 -12.82
N HIS A 28 19.80 15.60 -14.05
CA HIS A 28 18.71 16.53 -14.40
C HIS A 28 17.33 16.11 -13.89
N GLN A 29 17.04 14.81 -13.86
CA GLN A 29 15.79 14.30 -13.27
C GLN A 29 15.82 14.35 -11.74
N ALA A 30 16.95 14.00 -11.11
CA ALA A 30 17.13 14.20 -9.67
C ALA A 30 17.09 15.68 -9.30
N PHE A 31 17.66 16.56 -10.12
CA PHE A 31 17.56 18.01 -9.95
C PHE A 31 16.11 18.48 -10.10
N ALA A 32 15.41 18.08 -11.15
CA ALA A 32 14.01 18.45 -11.33
C ALA A 32 13.13 17.95 -10.17
N TRP A 33 13.41 16.75 -9.65
CA TRP A 33 12.77 16.22 -8.45
C TRP A 33 13.04 17.09 -7.20
N GLY A 34 14.32 17.37 -6.88
CA GLY A 34 14.69 18.18 -5.71
C GLY A 34 14.11 19.60 -5.73
N TYR A 35 13.92 20.18 -6.92
CA TYR A 35 13.33 21.53 -7.05
C TYR A 35 11.84 21.56 -7.42
N ASN A 36 11.13 20.42 -7.35
CA ASN A 36 9.71 20.30 -7.70
C ASN A 36 9.36 20.83 -9.11
N MET A 37 10.23 20.55 -10.08
CA MET A 37 10.10 20.91 -11.49
C MET A 37 9.70 19.70 -12.34
N ILE A 38 9.07 19.93 -13.49
CA ILE A 38 8.72 18.90 -14.46
C ILE A 38 9.87 18.76 -15.46
N TYR A 39 10.50 17.60 -15.55
CA TYR A 39 11.50 17.34 -16.60
C TYR A 39 10.89 16.56 -17.77
N VAL A 40 11.05 17.07 -18.99
CA VAL A 40 10.64 16.38 -20.22
C VAL A 40 11.86 16.22 -21.12
N PRO A 41 12.40 15.00 -21.30
CA PRO A 41 13.42 14.75 -22.31
C PRO A 41 12.80 14.84 -23.70
N VAL A 42 13.49 15.51 -24.62
CA VAL A 42 13.05 15.65 -26.01
C VAL A 42 14.23 15.35 -26.92
N ASP A 43 14.01 14.37 -27.79
CA ASP A 43 14.92 14.04 -28.88
C ASP A 43 14.54 14.87 -30.11
N ASN A 44 15.47 15.72 -30.53
CA ASN A 44 15.24 16.64 -31.65
C ASN A 44 15.37 15.97 -33.02
N ILE A 45 15.93 14.76 -33.10
CA ILE A 45 16.15 13.99 -34.33
C ILE A 45 15.00 13.01 -34.56
N SER A 46 14.65 12.22 -33.55
CA SER A 46 13.55 11.24 -33.64
C SER A 46 12.16 11.87 -33.42
N GLY A 47 12.12 13.06 -32.80
CA GLY A 47 10.88 13.71 -32.37
C GLY A 47 10.26 13.08 -31.11
N GLU A 48 10.94 12.11 -30.50
CA GLU A 48 10.50 11.46 -29.27
C GLU A 48 10.41 12.48 -28.12
N GLY A 49 9.31 12.45 -27.37
CA GLY A 49 9.07 13.36 -26.25
C GLY A 49 8.45 14.71 -26.61
N ILE A 50 8.43 15.13 -27.89
CA ILE A 50 7.78 16.38 -28.33
C ILE A 50 6.28 16.37 -28.02
N ASP A 51 5.60 15.28 -28.34
CA ASP A 51 4.17 15.10 -28.02
C ASP A 51 3.89 15.21 -26.52
N LYS A 52 4.78 14.64 -25.69
CA LYS A 52 4.68 14.69 -24.24
C LYS A 52 4.87 16.13 -23.75
N LEU A 53 5.82 16.87 -24.31
CA LEU A 53 6.06 18.28 -24.00
C LEU A 53 4.85 19.15 -24.38
N VAL A 54 4.34 19.03 -25.61
CA VAL A 54 3.20 19.80 -26.12
C VAL A 54 1.97 19.54 -25.25
N ARG A 55 1.66 18.28 -24.92
CA ARG A 55 0.54 17.94 -24.04
C ARG A 55 0.68 18.53 -22.64
N ARG A 56 1.88 18.50 -22.04
CA ARG A 56 2.13 19.11 -20.72
C ARG A 56 1.97 20.63 -20.73
N ILE A 57 2.38 21.30 -21.81
CA ILE A 57 2.16 22.74 -21.99
C ILE A 57 0.66 23.01 -22.12
N VAL A 58 -0.07 22.22 -22.91
CA VAL A 58 -1.52 22.33 -23.06
C VAL A 58 -2.23 22.14 -21.72
N ASP A 59 -1.85 21.15 -20.91
CA ASP A 59 -2.42 20.90 -19.57
C ASP A 59 -2.18 22.06 -18.60
N ILE A 60 -1.04 22.75 -18.70
CA ILE A 60 -0.68 23.88 -17.83
C ILE A 60 -1.35 25.17 -18.27
N VAL A 61 -1.46 25.40 -19.59
CA VAL A 61 -1.96 26.64 -20.19
C VAL A 61 -3.49 26.62 -20.33
N SER A 62 -4.10 25.45 -20.50
CA SER A 62 -5.54 25.32 -20.74
C SER A 62 -6.32 25.22 -19.42
N THR A 63 -6.83 26.36 -18.95
CA THR A 63 -8.14 26.41 -18.26
C THR A 63 -9.23 26.59 -19.34
N PRO A 64 -10.39 25.92 -19.22
CA PRO A 64 -10.79 24.83 -20.10
C PRO A 64 -11.38 25.28 -21.43
N ALA A 65 -10.86 24.71 -22.52
CA ALA A 65 -11.50 24.74 -23.84
C ALA A 65 -11.58 23.31 -24.42
N VAL A 66 -12.38 22.42 -23.81
CA VAL A 66 -12.68 21.07 -24.36
C VAL A 66 -14.13 20.64 -24.08
N ALA A 67 -15.12 21.47 -24.45
CA ALA A 67 -16.53 21.25 -24.10
C ALA A 67 -17.18 19.95 -24.64
N GLN A 68 -16.69 19.33 -25.73
CA GLN A 68 -17.29 18.09 -26.28
C GLN A 68 -16.66 16.80 -25.72
N LEU A 69 -15.35 16.75 -25.52
CA LEU A 69 -14.68 15.62 -24.87
C LEU A 69 -15.07 15.55 -23.38
N ASP A 70 -15.32 16.71 -22.77
CA ASP A 70 -15.78 16.82 -21.39
C ASP A 70 -17.18 16.27 -21.15
N ILE A 71 -18.12 16.37 -22.10
CA ILE A 71 -19.47 15.82 -21.92
C ILE A 71 -19.44 14.30 -21.90
N VAL A 72 -18.76 13.66 -22.87
CA VAL A 72 -18.63 12.19 -22.91
C VAL A 72 -17.88 11.68 -21.68
N ARG A 73 -16.80 12.36 -21.28
CA ARG A 73 -16.04 12.05 -20.07
C ARG A 73 -16.87 12.21 -18.81
N CYS A 74 -17.63 13.30 -18.69
CA CYS A 74 -18.52 13.57 -17.56
C CYS A 74 -19.64 12.52 -17.46
N ILE A 75 -20.26 12.16 -18.58
CA ILE A 75 -21.27 11.09 -18.64
C ILE A 75 -20.66 9.76 -18.17
N LYS A 76 -19.47 9.39 -18.70
CA LYS A 76 -18.79 8.17 -18.29
C LYS A 76 -18.48 8.17 -16.78
N GLN A 77 -17.92 9.27 -16.26
CA GLN A 77 -17.63 9.42 -14.84
C GLN A 77 -18.90 9.36 -13.98
N ASN A 78 -20.01 9.94 -14.44
CA ASN A 78 -21.28 9.90 -13.72
C ASN A 78 -21.89 8.49 -13.73
N ILE A 79 -21.76 7.74 -14.84
CA ILE A 79 -22.16 6.33 -14.90
C ILE A 79 -21.29 5.51 -13.96
N GLU A 80 -19.97 5.67 -13.98
CA GLU A 80 -19.04 4.98 -13.07
C GLU A 80 -19.37 5.26 -11.60
N LYS A 81 -19.67 6.52 -11.26
CA LYS A 81 -20.14 6.91 -9.92
C LYS A 81 -21.47 6.25 -9.57
N LEU A 82 -22.43 6.22 -10.49
CA LEU A 82 -23.73 5.58 -10.26
C LEU A 82 -23.56 4.07 -10.03
N VAL A 83 -22.77 3.40 -10.86
CA VAL A 83 -22.44 1.98 -10.71
C VAL A 83 -21.76 1.74 -9.36
N ALA A 84 -20.78 2.57 -8.99
CA ALA A 84 -20.12 2.46 -7.70
C ALA A 84 -21.12 2.62 -6.54
N LEU A 85 -22.04 3.59 -6.61
CA LEU A 85 -23.09 3.77 -5.61
C LEU A 85 -24.02 2.55 -5.52
N VAL A 86 -24.43 1.96 -6.63
CA VAL A 86 -25.25 0.74 -6.65
C VAL A 86 -24.51 -0.42 -6.01
N LEU A 87 -23.24 -0.65 -6.39
CA LEU A 87 -22.40 -1.69 -5.81
C LEU A 87 -22.18 -1.48 -4.32
N ASP A 88 -22.02 -0.24 -3.86
CA ASP A 88 -21.88 0.08 -2.44
C ASP A 88 -23.16 -0.22 -1.65
N ARG A 89 -24.34 -0.01 -2.26
CA ARG A 89 -25.63 -0.37 -1.66
C ARG A 89 -25.81 -1.88 -1.57
N ILE A 90 -25.45 -2.61 -2.62
CA ILE A 90 -25.43 -4.07 -2.60
C ILE A 90 -24.48 -4.54 -1.50
N ALA A 91 -23.24 -4.06 -1.50
CA ALA A 91 -22.25 -4.44 -0.53
C ALA A 91 -22.69 -4.17 0.91
N TRP A 92 -23.37 -3.04 1.16
CA TRP A 92 -23.93 -2.72 2.47
C TRP A 92 -24.98 -3.74 2.96
N CYS A 93 -25.77 -4.31 2.05
CA CYS A 93 -26.79 -5.31 2.39
C CYS A 93 -26.20 -6.70 2.72
N PHE A 94 -25.02 -7.01 2.18
CA PHE A 94 -24.39 -8.33 2.30
C PHE A 94 -23.07 -8.32 3.07
N LYS A 95 -22.72 -7.20 3.70
CA LYS A 95 -21.51 -7.13 4.54
C LYS A 95 -21.64 -8.08 5.73
N LEU A 96 -20.51 -8.64 6.14
CA LEU A 96 -20.40 -9.45 7.34
C LEU A 96 -20.65 -8.59 8.57
N LEU A 97 -21.09 -9.25 9.64
CA LEU A 97 -21.36 -8.57 10.91
C LEU A 97 -20.04 -8.07 11.51
N PRO A 98 -20.08 -6.96 12.27
CA PRO A 98 -18.94 -6.54 13.05
C PRO A 98 -18.57 -7.64 14.06
N PRO A 99 -17.30 -7.73 14.44
CA PRO A 99 -16.83 -8.75 15.38
C PRO A 99 -17.46 -8.62 16.75
N GLU A 100 -17.57 -9.76 17.43
CA GLU A 100 -17.83 -9.77 18.87
C GLU A 100 -16.59 -9.29 19.66
N PRO A 101 -16.77 -8.68 20.85
CA PRO A 101 -15.65 -8.32 21.70
C PRO A 101 -14.84 -9.57 22.09
N ILE A 102 -13.53 -9.51 21.89
CA ILE A 102 -12.63 -10.62 22.23
C ILE A 102 -12.63 -10.84 23.75
N VAL A 103 -13.05 -12.03 24.18
CA VAL A 103 -13.09 -12.43 25.59
C VAL A 103 -11.66 -12.58 26.08
N LYS A 104 -11.23 -11.66 26.94
CA LYS A 104 -9.89 -11.71 27.55
C LYS A 104 -9.85 -12.80 28.60
N HIS A 105 -8.95 -13.77 28.43
CA HIS A 105 -8.56 -14.63 29.54
C HIS A 105 -7.69 -13.82 30.51
N ASN A 106 -7.88 -14.04 31.82
CA ASN A 106 -7.35 -13.28 32.97
C ASN A 106 -5.80 -13.13 33.01
N LEU A 107 -5.18 -12.49 32.03
CA LEU A 107 -3.85 -11.92 32.19
C LEU A 107 -4.00 -10.48 32.68
N ASP A 108 -3.34 -10.19 33.79
CA ASP A 108 -3.10 -8.82 34.20
C ASP A 108 -2.12 -8.21 33.19
N LEU A 109 -2.64 -7.43 32.24
CA LEU A 109 -1.81 -6.74 31.24
C LEU A 109 -0.74 -5.85 31.89
N ASN A 110 -0.93 -5.44 33.15
CA ASN A 110 0.07 -4.70 33.90
C ASN A 110 1.32 -5.53 34.24
N SER A 111 1.20 -6.86 34.29
CA SER A 111 2.32 -7.79 34.53
C SER A 111 3.06 -8.21 33.25
N LEU A 112 2.73 -7.61 32.10
CA LEU A 112 3.37 -7.86 30.80
C LEU A 112 4.28 -6.71 30.36
N ALA A 113 4.53 -5.74 31.24
CA ALA A 113 5.17 -4.47 30.90
C ALA A 113 6.66 -4.57 30.52
N ASN A 114 7.30 -5.74 30.67
CA ASN A 114 8.74 -5.91 30.44
C ASN A 114 9.05 -6.84 29.26
N ASP A 115 10.00 -6.43 28.42
CA ASP A 115 10.48 -7.20 27.26
C ASP A 115 10.96 -8.60 27.64
N ALA A 116 11.56 -8.76 28.81
CA ALA A 116 12.04 -10.05 29.32
C ALA A 116 10.91 -11.05 29.58
N GLU A 117 9.76 -10.58 30.06
CA GLU A 117 8.60 -11.43 30.37
C GLU A 117 7.92 -11.89 29.09
N ILE A 118 7.75 -10.99 28.12
CA ILE A 118 7.21 -11.32 26.79
C ILE A 118 8.15 -12.32 26.09
N SER A 119 9.46 -12.09 26.15
CA SER A 119 10.45 -13.01 25.56
C SER A 119 10.40 -14.40 26.19
N ASN A 120 10.13 -14.49 27.49
CA ASN A 120 9.91 -15.77 28.18
C ASN A 120 8.63 -16.46 27.68
N LEU A 121 7.53 -15.73 27.54
CA LEU A 121 6.27 -16.27 26.99
C LEU A 121 6.43 -16.77 25.55
N VAL A 122 7.13 -16.02 24.70
CA VAL A 122 7.45 -16.43 23.32
C VAL A 122 8.32 -17.71 23.30
N SER A 123 9.18 -17.89 24.30
CA SER A 123 10.03 -19.07 24.43
C SER A 123 9.30 -20.30 24.99
N GLN A 124 8.03 -20.18 25.38
CA GLN A 124 7.28 -21.31 25.91
C GLN A 124 6.98 -22.35 24.83
N PRO A 125 6.93 -23.66 25.18
CA PRO A 125 6.65 -24.72 24.21
C PRO A 125 5.33 -24.53 23.44
N THR A 126 4.32 -23.95 24.08
CA THR A 126 3.02 -23.67 23.45
C THR A 126 3.12 -22.61 22.34
N ALA A 127 3.92 -21.57 22.56
CA ALA A 127 4.16 -20.54 21.55
C ALA A 127 5.00 -21.11 20.40
N GLN A 128 6.05 -21.87 20.71
CA GLN A 128 6.91 -22.51 19.70
C GLN A 128 6.19 -23.54 18.83
N GLU A 129 5.25 -24.31 19.41
CA GLU A 129 4.41 -25.23 18.64
C GLU A 129 3.47 -24.47 17.70
N TRP A 130 2.87 -23.38 18.18
CA TRP A 130 2.02 -22.53 17.33
C TRP A 130 2.82 -21.87 16.21
N ASP A 131 4.03 -21.38 16.51
CA ASP A 131 4.96 -20.82 15.52
C ASP A 131 5.29 -21.86 14.44
N HIS A 132 5.58 -23.11 14.84
CA HIS A 132 5.84 -24.19 13.89
C HIS A 132 4.65 -24.43 12.96
N GLN A 133 3.44 -24.47 13.51
CA GLN A 133 2.21 -24.60 12.73
C GLN A 133 1.98 -23.41 11.80
N LEU A 134 2.25 -22.18 12.26
CA LEU A 134 2.14 -20.98 11.43
C LEU A 134 3.11 -21.00 10.25
N SER A 135 4.38 -21.38 10.49
CA SER A 135 5.37 -21.54 9.42
C SER A 135 4.96 -22.54 8.36
N GLN A 136 4.42 -23.69 8.80
CA GLN A 136 3.89 -24.69 7.86
C GLN A 136 2.73 -24.13 7.03
N ARG A 137 1.81 -23.38 7.65
CA ARG A 137 0.67 -22.76 6.97
C ARG A 137 1.10 -21.70 5.95
N LEU A 138 2.11 -20.90 6.28
CA LEU A 138 2.65 -19.84 5.42
C LEU A 138 3.63 -20.36 4.35
N ASN A 139 3.94 -21.66 4.33
CA ASN A 139 4.93 -22.26 3.44
C ASN A 139 6.30 -21.56 3.51
N THR A 140 6.63 -20.99 4.67
CA THR A 140 7.93 -20.37 4.92
C THR A 140 8.85 -21.45 5.50
N GLU A 141 9.73 -22.00 4.67
CA GLU A 141 10.90 -22.71 5.20
C GLU A 141 11.61 -21.79 6.21
N PRO A 142 11.99 -22.27 7.40
CA PRO A 142 12.68 -21.47 8.42
C PRO A 142 14.06 -21.06 7.89
N SER A 143 14.07 -20.02 7.08
CA SER A 143 15.24 -19.38 6.52
C SER A 143 15.52 -18.11 7.31
N PHE A 144 16.79 -17.71 7.37
CA PHE A 144 17.29 -16.55 8.10
C PHE A 144 16.63 -15.20 7.67
N ILE A 145 15.85 -15.19 6.58
CA ILE A 145 15.24 -14.02 5.94
C ILE A 145 13.75 -13.89 6.26
N ALA A 146 13.05 -15.00 6.57
CA ALA A 146 11.62 -15.04 6.86
C ALA A 146 11.38 -15.56 8.28
N LEU A 147 11.86 -14.80 9.27
CA LEU A 147 11.55 -15.09 10.67
C LEU A 147 10.03 -14.91 10.88
N ILE A 148 9.37 -15.93 11.44
CA ILE A 148 7.98 -15.82 11.91
C ILE A 148 7.93 -14.57 12.80
N SER A 149 7.12 -13.59 12.38
CA SER A 149 7.14 -12.28 13.01
C SER A 149 6.21 -12.21 14.22
N ALA A 150 5.25 -13.12 14.34
CA ALA A 150 4.21 -13.15 15.36
C ALA A 150 4.22 -14.47 16.14
N HIS A 151 3.98 -14.37 17.45
CA HIS A 151 4.03 -15.47 18.40
C HIS A 151 2.78 -15.47 19.27
N LEU A 152 2.14 -16.62 19.45
CA LEU A 152 0.98 -16.75 20.33
C LEU A 152 1.43 -16.87 21.80
N ILE A 153 1.38 -15.77 22.54
CA ILE A 153 1.79 -15.74 23.96
C ILE A 153 0.67 -16.21 24.90
N THR A 154 -0.59 -16.04 24.50
CA THR A 154 -1.77 -16.56 25.22
C THR A 154 -2.87 -16.87 24.21
N PRO A 155 -3.92 -17.65 24.54
CA PRO A 155 -5.00 -17.93 23.59
C PRO A 155 -5.69 -16.68 23.02
N SER A 156 -5.61 -15.53 23.71
CA SER A 156 -6.22 -14.26 23.29
C SER A 156 -5.20 -13.18 22.90
N LEU A 157 -3.89 -13.44 22.96
CA LEU A 157 -2.87 -12.42 22.69
C LEU A 157 -1.73 -12.96 21.82
N ILE A 158 -1.33 -12.17 20.84
CA ILE A 158 -0.11 -12.37 20.05
C ILE A 158 0.93 -11.30 20.40
N ALA A 159 2.21 -11.66 20.32
CA ALA A 159 3.33 -10.75 20.39
C ALA A 159 4.11 -10.79 19.06
N LYS A 160 4.43 -9.62 18.51
CA LYS A 160 5.26 -9.52 17.31
C LYS A 160 6.28 -8.40 17.41
N ARG A 161 7.20 -8.31 16.44
CA ARG A 161 8.10 -7.15 16.39
C ARG A 161 7.32 -5.85 16.17
N PRO A 162 7.61 -4.79 16.94
CA PRO A 162 6.93 -3.52 16.80
C PRO A 162 7.32 -2.86 15.49
N SER A 163 6.31 -2.27 14.84
CA SER A 163 6.47 -1.38 13.70
C SER A 163 5.81 -0.06 14.07
N LEU A 164 6.58 1.03 14.04
CA LEU A 164 6.06 2.36 14.35
C LEU A 164 4.95 2.76 13.37
N SER A 165 5.15 2.45 12.09
CA SER A 165 4.14 2.65 11.04
C SER A 165 2.87 1.86 11.30
N GLU A 166 2.97 0.60 11.75
CA GLU A 166 1.79 -0.22 12.09
C GLU A 166 0.99 0.36 13.25
N VAL A 167 1.66 0.74 14.35
CA VAL A 167 0.98 1.31 15.52
C VAL A 167 0.28 2.61 15.13
N ALA A 168 0.98 3.51 14.43
CA ALA A 168 0.41 4.77 13.95
C ALA A 168 -0.77 4.55 13.00
N ALA A 169 -0.66 3.60 12.06
CA ALA A 169 -1.71 3.26 11.11
C ALA A 169 -2.97 2.75 11.82
N ILE A 170 -2.79 1.86 12.81
CA ILE A 170 -3.89 1.32 13.60
C ILE A 170 -4.59 2.42 14.41
N GLU A 171 -3.83 3.24 15.12
CA GLU A 171 -4.39 4.34 15.91
C GLU A 171 -5.11 5.38 15.05
N TYR A 172 -4.61 5.64 13.85
CA TYR A 172 -5.20 6.58 12.92
C TYR A 172 -6.52 6.07 12.35
N MET A 173 -6.54 4.86 11.78
CA MET A 173 -7.75 4.33 11.15
C MET A 173 -8.88 4.03 12.15
N GLN A 174 -8.56 3.70 13.41
CA GLN A 174 -9.56 3.36 14.42
C GLN A 174 -10.43 4.56 14.82
N GLN A 175 -9.97 5.79 14.57
CA GLN A 175 -10.72 7.00 14.90
C GLN A 175 -11.90 7.22 13.94
N ASP A 176 -11.70 6.90 12.66
CA ASP A 176 -12.60 7.32 11.58
C ASP A 176 -13.18 6.15 10.76
N THR A 177 -12.82 4.91 11.09
CA THR A 177 -13.31 3.71 10.38
C THR A 177 -13.93 2.69 11.31
N SER A 178 -14.80 1.85 10.76
CA SER A 178 -15.38 0.69 11.45
C SER A 178 -14.66 -0.61 11.10
N ILE A 179 -13.43 -0.54 10.59
CA ILE A 179 -12.69 -1.71 10.12
C ILE A 179 -12.18 -2.48 11.34
N PRO A 180 -12.50 -3.79 11.46
CA PRO A 180 -11.98 -4.64 12.54
C PRO A 180 -10.48 -4.86 12.42
N THR A 181 -9.76 -4.49 13.47
CA THR A 181 -8.29 -4.54 13.55
C THR A 181 -7.89 -5.00 14.94
N PRO A 182 -6.89 -5.87 15.11
CA PRO A 182 -6.46 -6.33 16.43
C PRO A 182 -6.14 -5.15 17.35
N ARG A 183 -6.70 -5.14 18.56
CA ARG A 183 -6.43 -4.06 19.52
C ARG A 183 -5.00 -4.19 20.02
N ILE A 184 -4.26 -3.10 19.99
CA ILE A 184 -2.94 -3.00 20.63
C ILE A 184 -3.14 -2.84 22.14
N HIS A 185 -2.48 -3.69 22.93
CA HIS A 185 -2.47 -3.59 24.40
C HIS A 185 -1.16 -3.03 24.95
N LEU A 186 -0.05 -3.35 24.30
CA LEU A 186 1.28 -2.92 24.74
C LEU A 186 2.22 -2.78 23.53
N SER A 187 2.98 -1.70 23.50
CA SER A 187 4.10 -1.52 22.57
C SER A 187 5.33 -1.15 23.37
N THR A 188 6.36 -2.01 23.33
CA THR A 188 7.67 -1.81 23.95
C THR A 188 8.73 -1.59 22.87
N GLY A 189 10.00 -1.52 23.26
CA GLY A 189 11.11 -1.41 22.30
C GLY A 189 11.32 -2.66 21.45
N LEU A 190 10.91 -3.84 21.94
CA LEU A 190 11.13 -5.13 21.27
C LEU A 190 9.84 -5.84 20.85
N TRP A 191 8.70 -5.52 21.47
CA TRP A 191 7.46 -6.26 21.30
C TRP A 191 6.24 -5.37 21.12
N LEU A 192 5.34 -5.79 20.24
CA LEU A 192 4.00 -5.28 20.06
C LEU A 192 3.02 -6.40 20.40
N VAL A 193 2.26 -6.21 21.47
CA VAL A 193 1.26 -7.16 21.96
C VAL A 193 -0.13 -6.68 21.56
N MET A 194 -0.87 -7.55 20.88
CA MET A 194 -2.21 -7.27 20.38
C MET A 194 -3.14 -8.47 20.53
N ASP A 195 -4.43 -8.24 20.33
CA ASP A 195 -5.43 -9.31 20.32
C ASP A 195 -5.09 -10.42 19.31
N HIS A 196 -5.24 -11.67 19.73
CA HIS A 196 -5.26 -12.83 18.83
C HIS A 196 -6.66 -12.97 18.23
N ILE A 197 -6.73 -13.07 16.91
CA ILE A 197 -7.99 -13.32 16.19
C ILE A 197 -8.12 -14.82 15.93
N ASP A 198 -9.05 -15.48 16.63
CA ASP A 198 -9.32 -16.91 16.41
C ASP A 198 -10.12 -17.11 15.11
N GLY A 199 -9.44 -17.64 14.09
CA GLY A 199 -9.98 -17.79 12.75
C GLY A 199 -8.98 -18.40 11.77
N ALA A 200 -9.36 -18.40 10.50
CA ALA A 200 -8.48 -18.79 9.40
C ALA A 200 -8.09 -17.56 8.58
N MET A 201 -6.88 -17.57 8.02
CA MET A 201 -6.53 -16.61 6.99
C MET A 201 -7.39 -16.88 5.76
N LEU A 202 -7.75 -15.83 5.04
CA LEU A 202 -8.61 -15.94 3.88
C LEU A 202 -7.98 -16.84 2.81
N TYR A 203 -6.66 -16.77 2.63
CA TYR A 203 -5.86 -17.66 1.77
C TYR A 203 -6.16 -19.14 2.01
N GLU A 204 -6.32 -19.56 3.27
CA GLU A 204 -6.43 -20.99 3.62
C GLU A 204 -7.84 -21.55 3.41
N CYS A 205 -8.83 -20.67 3.52
CA CYS A 205 -10.23 -21.04 3.48
C CYS A 205 -10.93 -20.60 2.20
N TRP A 206 -10.31 -19.80 1.33
CA TRP A 206 -10.90 -19.22 0.12
C TRP A 206 -11.67 -20.24 -0.72
N ASP A 207 -11.02 -21.35 -1.09
CA ASP A 207 -11.60 -22.41 -1.93
C ASP A 207 -12.66 -23.25 -1.22
N ARG A 208 -12.74 -23.15 0.12
CA ARG A 208 -13.70 -23.86 0.96
C ARG A 208 -14.93 -23.02 1.27
N LEU A 209 -14.91 -21.72 0.94
CA LEU A 209 -16.04 -20.83 1.17
C LEU A 209 -17.22 -21.22 0.28
N SER A 210 -18.43 -21.12 0.82
CA SER A 210 -19.62 -21.15 -0.02
C SER A 210 -19.68 -19.91 -0.91
N LEU A 211 -20.31 -20.01 -2.07
CA LEU A 211 -20.51 -18.87 -2.99
C LEU A 211 -21.13 -17.66 -2.28
N PHE A 212 -22.04 -17.90 -1.34
CA PHE A 212 -22.66 -16.85 -0.55
C PHE A 212 -21.66 -16.19 0.41
N MET A 213 -20.88 -16.97 1.16
CA MET A 213 -19.87 -16.42 2.07
C MET A 213 -18.78 -15.66 1.31
N TRP A 214 -18.31 -16.23 0.20
CA TRP A 214 -17.38 -15.57 -0.71
C TRP A 214 -17.88 -14.21 -1.18
N PHE A 215 -19.15 -14.14 -1.57
CA PHE A 215 -19.80 -12.89 -1.96
C PHE A 215 -19.89 -11.88 -0.79
N CYS A 216 -20.24 -12.34 0.41
CA CYS A 216 -20.25 -11.50 1.62
C CYS A 216 -18.86 -10.95 1.98
N VAL A 217 -17.80 -11.77 1.83
CA VAL A 217 -16.41 -11.33 2.02
C VAL A 217 -16.06 -10.21 1.05
N ILE A 218 -16.36 -10.36 -0.24
CA ILE A 218 -16.10 -9.33 -1.27
C ILE A 218 -16.88 -8.05 -0.99
N CYS A 219 -18.15 -8.17 -0.61
CA CYS A 219 -18.97 -7.04 -0.21
C CYS A 219 -18.34 -6.29 0.98
N THR A 220 -17.85 -7.03 1.97
CA THR A 220 -17.21 -6.46 3.16
C THR A 220 -15.90 -5.76 2.80
N LEU A 221 -15.02 -6.40 2.03
CA LEU A 221 -13.75 -5.82 1.57
C LEU A 221 -13.97 -4.55 0.75
N ARG A 222 -14.98 -4.52 -0.12
CA ARG A 222 -15.34 -3.32 -0.88
C ARG A 222 -15.62 -2.14 0.05
N LEU A 223 -16.35 -2.37 1.14
CA LEU A 223 -16.67 -1.32 2.11
C LEU A 223 -15.47 -0.92 2.96
N TYR A 224 -14.56 -1.85 3.28
CA TYR A 224 -13.32 -1.53 3.98
C TYR A 224 -12.41 -0.65 3.13
N VAL A 225 -12.15 -1.04 1.88
CA VAL A 225 -11.35 -0.23 0.94
C VAL A 225 -11.97 1.15 0.73
N LYS A 226 -13.30 1.24 0.62
CA LYS A 226 -14.00 2.52 0.54
C LYS A 226 -13.79 3.40 1.78
N GLN A 227 -13.81 2.81 2.98
CA GLN A 227 -13.54 3.54 4.22
C GLN A 227 -12.09 4.03 4.27
N LEU A 228 -11.11 3.17 3.98
CA LEU A 228 -9.70 3.55 3.89
C LEU A 228 -9.50 4.70 2.91
N HIS A 229 -10.05 4.59 1.70
CA HIS A 229 -9.89 5.62 0.67
C HIS A 229 -10.61 6.94 0.98
N SER A 230 -11.51 6.95 1.96
CA SER A 230 -12.16 8.17 2.43
C SER A 230 -11.28 8.99 3.38
N LEU A 231 -10.30 8.35 4.04
CA LEU A 231 -9.35 9.01 4.94
C LEU A 231 -8.44 9.95 4.16
N LYS A 232 -8.12 11.09 4.77
CA LYS A 232 -7.32 12.16 4.18
C LYS A 232 -6.06 12.40 4.99
N VAL A 233 -5.00 12.79 4.31
CA VAL A 233 -3.71 13.10 4.95
C VAL A 233 -3.96 14.06 6.12
N PRO A 234 -3.54 13.71 7.36
CA PRO A 234 -3.68 14.59 8.50
C PRO A 234 -2.99 15.94 8.25
N ASP A 235 -3.61 17.02 8.72
CA ASP A 235 -2.97 18.35 8.70
C ASP A 235 -1.74 18.42 9.65
N ASP A 236 -1.68 17.51 10.62
CA ASP A 236 -0.57 17.35 11.56
C ASP A 236 0.60 16.62 10.90
N ARG A 237 1.73 17.32 10.76
CA ARG A 237 2.95 16.81 10.12
C ARG A 237 3.58 15.62 10.84
N ASP A 238 3.54 15.60 12.18
CA ASP A 238 4.18 14.52 12.94
C ASP A 238 3.40 13.21 12.76
N ARG A 239 2.06 13.30 12.70
CA ARG A 239 1.18 12.17 12.38
C ARG A 239 1.31 11.72 10.93
N ALA A 240 1.42 12.65 9.99
CA ALA A 240 1.66 12.31 8.59
C ALA A 240 2.99 11.54 8.43
N TRP A 241 4.04 11.98 9.11
CA TRP A 241 5.36 11.33 9.06
C TRP A 241 5.35 9.92 9.66
N ALA A 242 4.68 9.71 10.80
CA ALA A 242 4.57 8.39 11.41
C ALA A 242 3.83 7.38 10.53
N LEU A 243 2.92 7.85 9.67
CA LEU A 243 2.19 7.05 8.67
C LEU A 243 2.97 6.87 7.36
N GLU A 244 4.07 7.59 7.16
CA GLU A 244 4.90 7.55 5.96
C GLU A 244 6.14 6.64 6.10
N ASP A 245 6.47 6.16 7.31
CA ASP A 245 7.59 5.22 7.59
C ASP A 245 7.34 3.77 7.13
N SER A 246 6.52 3.59 6.10
CA SER A 246 6.28 2.35 5.39
C SER A 246 7.22 2.24 4.17
N VAL A 247 7.31 1.04 3.56
CA VAL A 247 8.41 0.60 2.68
C VAL A 247 8.79 1.51 1.50
N LEU A 248 7.96 2.47 1.09
CA LEU A 248 8.43 3.55 0.24
C LEU A 248 9.55 4.34 0.93
N GLN A 249 9.48 4.71 2.21
CA GLN A 249 10.63 5.26 2.94
C GLN A 249 11.86 4.33 2.85
N ARG A 250 11.74 3.01 3.01
CA ARG A 250 12.92 2.10 2.86
C ARG A 250 13.46 1.94 1.43
N VAL A 251 12.62 1.97 0.40
CA VAL A 251 13.02 1.85 -1.01
C VAL A 251 13.46 3.22 -1.59
N VAL A 252 12.94 4.31 -1.02
CA VAL A 252 13.14 5.70 -1.45
C VAL A 252 14.26 6.39 -0.67
N CYS A 253 14.51 6.04 0.59
CA CYS A 253 15.60 6.57 1.43
C CYS A 253 17.01 6.19 0.94
N ALA A 254 17.14 5.47 -0.18
CA ALA A 254 18.37 5.50 -0.96
C ALA A 254 18.64 6.90 -1.57
N ILE A 255 17.67 7.83 -1.53
CA ILE A 255 17.71 9.17 -2.12
C ILE A 255 17.21 10.19 -1.07
N ASP A 256 18.12 10.59 -0.18
CA ASP A 256 18.07 11.75 0.75
C ASP A 256 16.79 11.97 1.59
N GLU A 257 16.88 11.69 2.90
CA GLU A 257 15.83 11.85 3.93
C GLU A 257 15.29 13.28 4.09
N LYS A 258 15.97 14.30 3.56
CA LYS A 258 15.65 15.73 3.85
C LYS A 258 14.62 16.37 2.93
N GLU A 259 14.29 15.76 1.79
CA GLU A 259 13.53 16.42 0.71
C GLU A 259 12.08 15.89 0.56
N LEU A 260 11.74 14.79 1.23
CA LEU A 260 10.39 14.21 1.17
C LEU A 260 9.46 14.90 2.17
N HIS A 261 8.94 16.08 1.81
CA HIS A 261 7.79 16.61 2.54
C HIS A 261 6.48 15.93 2.09
N PRO A 262 5.61 15.52 3.04
CA PRO A 262 4.34 14.80 2.83
C PRO A 262 3.39 15.48 1.85
N GLY A 263 2.58 14.68 1.14
CA GLY A 263 1.23 15.14 0.77
C GLY A 263 0.97 15.51 -0.70
N SER A 264 1.94 15.43 -1.61
CA SER A 264 1.64 15.62 -3.04
C SER A 264 1.85 14.33 -3.83
N GLY A 265 0.75 13.79 -4.37
CA GLY A 265 0.78 12.66 -5.31
C GLY A 265 1.72 12.86 -6.50
N ARG A 266 1.93 14.13 -6.88
CA ARG A 266 2.89 14.54 -7.91
C ARG A 266 4.33 14.15 -7.57
N ARG A 267 4.77 14.31 -6.33
CA ARG A 267 6.13 13.94 -5.91
C ARG A 267 6.34 12.44 -5.94
N LEU A 268 5.34 11.69 -5.47
CA LEU A 268 5.36 10.24 -5.56
C LEU A 268 5.40 9.76 -7.02
N GLN A 269 4.62 10.40 -7.90
CA GLN A 269 4.68 10.14 -9.34
C GLN A 269 6.10 10.34 -9.88
N GLN A 270 6.71 11.50 -9.62
CA GLN A 270 8.06 11.82 -10.10
C GLN A 270 9.11 10.82 -9.59
N LEU A 271 8.97 10.39 -8.35
CA LEU A 271 9.85 9.42 -7.74
C LEU A 271 9.71 8.03 -8.38
N CYS A 272 8.48 7.54 -8.57
CA CYS A 272 8.22 6.28 -9.28
C CYS A 272 8.77 6.32 -10.71
N GLU A 273 8.59 7.44 -11.42
CA GLU A 273 9.17 7.68 -12.74
C GLU A 273 10.72 7.61 -12.69
N CYS A 274 11.36 8.24 -11.70
CA CYS A 274 12.80 8.21 -11.49
C CYS A 274 13.31 6.78 -11.21
N VAL A 275 12.71 6.06 -10.25
CA VAL A 275 13.10 4.69 -9.88
C VAL A 275 12.98 3.75 -11.08
N PHE A 276 11.90 3.85 -11.85
CA PHE A 276 11.71 3.05 -13.06
C PHE A 276 12.80 3.29 -14.10
N LEU A 277 13.13 4.55 -14.37
CA LEU A 277 14.18 4.90 -15.33
C LEU A 277 15.56 4.38 -14.90
N ILE A 278 15.81 4.31 -13.59
CA ILE A 278 17.01 3.69 -13.02
C ILE A 278 16.96 2.16 -13.20
N GLY A 279 15.85 1.50 -12.82
CA GLY A 279 15.72 0.04 -12.84
C GLY A 279 15.68 -0.58 -14.24
N ARG A 280 15.03 0.07 -15.21
CA ARG A 280 14.99 -0.35 -16.62
C ARG A 280 16.38 -0.40 -17.27
N ARG A 281 17.36 0.35 -16.73
CA ARG A 281 18.75 0.36 -17.20
C ARG A 281 19.59 -0.81 -16.69
N GLU A 282 19.26 -1.37 -15.52
CA GLU A 282 19.98 -2.54 -14.96
C GLU A 282 19.44 -3.87 -15.50
N THR A 283 18.19 -3.87 -16.00
CA THR A 283 17.50 -5.07 -16.51
C THR A 283 17.06 -4.86 -17.96
N HIS A 284 18.00 -4.96 -18.91
CA HIS A 284 17.69 -4.95 -20.36
C HIS A 284 16.77 -6.10 -20.83
N THR A 285 16.39 -7.02 -19.94
CA THR A 285 15.73 -8.29 -20.24
C THR A 285 14.26 -8.37 -19.82
N LEU A 286 13.76 -7.46 -18.98
CA LEU A 286 12.38 -7.49 -18.49
C LEU A 286 11.52 -6.50 -19.28
N ASN A 287 10.77 -7.04 -20.24
CA ASN A 287 9.80 -6.30 -21.04
C ASN A 287 8.50 -6.06 -20.23
N VAL A 288 8.64 -5.52 -19.01
CA VAL A 288 7.50 -5.22 -18.14
C VAL A 288 6.94 -3.87 -18.57
N HIS A 289 5.82 -3.91 -19.29
CA HIS A 289 5.01 -2.72 -19.56
C HIS A 289 4.35 -2.29 -18.24
N PHE A 290 4.85 -1.22 -17.63
CA PHE A 290 4.22 -0.66 -16.45
C PHE A 290 3.03 0.20 -16.88
N PRO A 291 1.88 0.14 -16.19
CA PRO A 291 0.67 0.92 -16.52
C PRO A 291 0.84 2.45 -16.45
N PHE A 292 2.03 2.98 -16.13
CA PHE A 292 2.32 4.41 -16.07
C PHE A 292 2.38 5.11 -17.43
N ASP A 293 2.51 4.34 -18.53
CA ASP A 293 2.42 4.91 -19.89
C ASP A 293 1.00 5.41 -20.20
N ASP A 294 -0.01 4.91 -19.48
CA ASP A 294 -1.36 5.46 -19.48
C ASP A 294 -1.50 6.57 -18.42
N TYR A 295 -1.45 7.82 -18.88
CA TYR A 295 -1.61 9.08 -18.10
C TYR A 295 -2.95 9.23 -17.33
N LYS A 296 -3.72 8.16 -17.15
CA LYS A 296 -5.07 8.18 -16.56
C LYS A 296 -5.13 7.79 -15.09
N MET A 297 -3.99 7.54 -14.45
CA MET A 297 -3.96 7.18 -13.04
C MET A 297 -4.13 8.41 -12.16
N ASP A 298 -5.10 8.35 -11.24
CA ASP A 298 -5.28 9.38 -10.22
C ASP A 298 -4.23 9.21 -9.13
N TRP A 299 -3.31 10.18 -9.06
CA TRP A 299 -2.24 10.21 -8.06
C TRP A 299 -2.68 10.86 -6.74
N SER A 300 -3.97 11.21 -6.59
CA SER A 300 -4.49 11.72 -5.32
C SER A 300 -4.23 10.72 -4.20
N LEU A 301 -3.63 11.22 -3.12
CA LEU A 301 -3.29 10.37 -1.98
C LEU A 301 -4.54 10.04 -1.17
N VAL A 302 -4.71 8.76 -0.90
CA VAL A 302 -5.72 8.20 -0.01
C VAL A 302 -5.03 7.22 0.93
N PHE A 303 -5.66 6.88 2.05
CA PHE A 303 -5.07 5.89 2.95
C PHE A 303 -5.24 4.48 2.36
N ASN A 304 -4.14 3.74 2.25
CA ASN A 304 -4.08 2.36 1.74
C ASN A 304 -3.52 1.47 2.85
N HIS A 305 -3.90 0.19 2.84
CA HIS A 305 -3.22 -0.86 3.57
C HIS A 305 -1.88 -1.24 2.90
N SER A 306 -1.82 -1.15 1.56
CA SER A 306 -0.62 -1.38 0.72
C SER A 306 0.01 -2.77 0.80
N ASN A 307 -0.62 -3.68 1.54
CA ASN A 307 -0.27 -5.09 1.65
C ASN A 307 -1.55 -5.93 1.84
N LEU A 308 -2.66 -5.46 1.29
CA LEU A 308 -3.93 -6.17 1.38
C LEU A 308 -3.88 -7.40 0.48
N ASN A 309 -3.86 -8.57 1.10
CA ASN A 309 -3.84 -9.85 0.40
C ASN A 309 -4.49 -10.94 1.28
N PRO A 310 -4.83 -12.12 0.72
CA PRO A 310 -5.57 -13.14 1.47
C PRO A 310 -4.88 -13.68 2.75
N SER A 311 -3.55 -13.56 2.91
CA SER A 311 -2.89 -13.94 4.18
C SER A 311 -3.04 -12.87 5.27
N ASN A 312 -3.30 -11.62 4.89
CA ASN A 312 -3.52 -10.49 5.80
C ASN A 312 -5.01 -10.20 6.08
N ILE A 313 -5.89 -11.11 5.68
CA ILE A 313 -7.33 -11.04 5.95
C ILE A 313 -7.70 -12.27 6.77
N MET A 314 -8.32 -12.05 7.93
CA MET A 314 -8.74 -13.11 8.85
C MET A 314 -10.26 -13.24 8.81
N LEU A 315 -10.75 -14.44 8.52
CA LEU A 315 -12.15 -14.81 8.75
C LEU A 315 -12.24 -15.49 10.12
N ALA A 316 -12.77 -14.74 11.08
CA ALA A 316 -12.92 -15.20 12.46
C ALA A 316 -14.02 -16.26 12.59
N ARG A 317 -13.97 -17.05 13.68
CA ARG A 317 -14.96 -18.11 13.93
C ARG A 317 -16.41 -17.61 14.07
N ASP A 318 -16.58 -16.37 14.52
CA ASP A 318 -17.88 -15.70 14.62
C ASP A 318 -18.41 -15.21 13.25
N GLY A 319 -17.64 -15.41 12.17
CA GLY A 319 -17.97 -14.98 10.81
C GLY A 319 -17.64 -13.52 10.52
N SER A 320 -16.97 -12.81 11.44
CA SER A 320 -16.48 -11.46 11.20
C SER A 320 -15.18 -11.45 10.40
N LEU A 321 -14.95 -10.37 9.65
CA LEU A 321 -13.79 -10.22 8.77
C LEU A 321 -12.86 -9.14 9.31
N TRP A 322 -11.61 -9.51 9.54
CA TRP A 322 -10.57 -8.66 10.11
C TRP A 322 -9.43 -8.42 9.14
N LEU A 323 -8.83 -7.23 9.23
CA LEU A 323 -7.61 -6.88 8.52
C LEU A 323 -6.44 -6.82 9.52
N ILE A 324 -5.31 -7.41 9.16
CA ILE A 324 -4.10 -7.50 9.99
C ILE A 324 -2.86 -7.04 9.22
N ASP A 325 -1.75 -6.84 9.92
CA ASP A 325 -0.44 -6.49 9.33
C ASP A 325 -0.42 -5.12 8.63
N TRP A 326 -0.59 -4.06 9.42
CA TRP A 326 -0.69 -2.69 8.94
C TRP A 326 0.66 -1.99 8.76
N GLY A 327 1.78 -2.72 8.82
CA GLY A 327 3.13 -2.13 8.77
C GLY A 327 3.48 -1.42 7.46
N PHE A 328 2.72 -1.69 6.39
CA PHE A 328 2.86 -1.07 5.07
C PHE A 328 1.80 0.00 4.78
N ALA A 329 0.86 0.23 5.70
CA ALA A 329 -0.20 1.18 5.50
C ALA A 329 0.33 2.61 5.42
N GLY A 330 -0.37 3.47 4.69
CA GLY A 330 0.06 4.83 4.46
C GLY A 330 -0.73 5.55 3.37
N PHE A 331 -0.34 6.79 3.08
CA PHE A 331 -1.00 7.62 2.08
C PHE A 331 -0.41 7.45 0.69
N TYR A 332 -1.17 6.78 -0.18
CA TYR A 332 -0.76 6.43 -1.53
C TYR A 332 -1.91 6.64 -2.54
N PRO A 333 -1.61 6.70 -3.84
CA PRO A 333 -2.63 6.66 -4.87
C PRO A 333 -3.48 5.40 -4.74
N ALA A 334 -4.80 5.53 -4.93
CA ALA A 334 -5.76 4.42 -4.73
C ALA A 334 -5.46 3.17 -5.58
N PHE A 335 -4.74 3.31 -6.70
CA PHE A 335 -4.36 2.19 -7.55
C PHE A 335 -3.27 1.31 -6.92
N ILE A 336 -2.52 1.80 -5.93
CA ILE A 336 -1.47 1.05 -5.25
C ILE A 336 -2.07 -0.17 -4.53
N GLU A 337 -3.21 -0.03 -3.86
CA GLU A 337 -3.91 -1.17 -3.25
C GLU A 337 -4.24 -2.26 -4.29
N THR A 338 -4.68 -1.85 -5.48
CA THR A 338 -5.00 -2.78 -6.57
C THR A 338 -3.76 -3.48 -7.10
N ILE A 339 -2.64 -2.76 -7.22
CA ILE A 339 -1.35 -3.34 -7.63
C ILE A 339 -0.86 -4.32 -6.57
N ALA A 340 -0.92 -3.96 -5.28
CA ALA A 340 -0.51 -4.83 -4.18
C ALA A 340 -1.27 -6.16 -4.22
N MET A 341 -2.60 -6.11 -4.36
CA MET A 341 -3.43 -7.31 -4.48
C MET A 341 -3.03 -8.19 -5.68
N LYS A 342 -2.77 -7.59 -6.86
CA LYS A 342 -2.39 -8.32 -8.09
C LYS A 342 -1.00 -8.92 -8.02
N VAL A 343 -0.01 -8.16 -7.55
CA VAL A 343 1.37 -8.62 -7.45
C VAL A 343 1.48 -9.78 -6.49
N VAL A 344 0.73 -9.75 -5.38
CA VAL A 344 0.69 -10.88 -4.45
C VAL A 344 0.02 -12.10 -5.08
N ASP A 345 -1.06 -11.92 -5.87
CA ASP A 345 -1.69 -13.00 -6.63
C ASP A 345 -0.69 -13.68 -7.59
N GLU A 346 0.00 -12.88 -8.41
CA GLU A 346 1.00 -13.33 -9.39
C GLU A 346 2.21 -14.01 -8.71
N LEU A 347 2.74 -13.45 -7.62
CA LEU A 347 3.93 -13.97 -6.95
C LEU A 347 3.66 -15.20 -6.07
N LEU A 348 2.51 -15.28 -5.41
CA LEU A 348 2.21 -16.37 -4.49
C LEU A 348 1.48 -17.53 -5.16
N TYR A 349 0.69 -17.29 -6.21
CA TYR A 349 -0.20 -18.31 -6.78
C TYR A 349 0.09 -18.69 -8.24
N ASP A 350 0.86 -17.89 -8.99
CA ASP A 350 1.15 -18.17 -10.42
C ASP A 350 2.49 -18.91 -10.65
N VAL A 351 3.11 -19.45 -9.58
CA VAL A 351 4.33 -20.28 -9.65
C VAL A 351 4.01 -21.77 -9.88
N ASN A 352 2.85 -22.11 -10.46
CA ASN A 352 2.66 -23.47 -10.97
C ASN A 352 1.65 -23.58 -12.14
N PRO A 353 2.07 -23.37 -13.39
CA PRO A 353 1.23 -23.63 -14.56
C PRO A 353 1.17 -25.12 -14.97
N GLU A 354 1.76 -26.05 -14.20
CA GLU A 354 1.70 -27.49 -14.47
C GLU A 354 1.17 -28.28 -13.27
N SER A 355 -0.17 -28.36 -13.15
CA SER A 355 -0.86 -29.41 -12.39
C SER A 355 -2.14 -29.85 -13.12
#